data_AF-A0A0U5H690-F1
#
_entry.id   AF-A0A0U5H690-F1
#
_cell.length_a   1.000
_cell.length_b   1.000
_cell.length_c   1.000
_cell.angle_alpha   90.00
_cell.angle_beta   90.00
_cell.angle_gamma   90.00
#
_symmetry.space_group_name_H-M   'P 1'
#
loop_
_entity.id
_entity.type
_entity.pdbx_description
1 polymer ?
#
loop_
_entity_poly.entity_id
_entity_poly.type
_entity_poly.pdbx_seq_one_letter_code
_entity_poly.pdbx_strand_id
1 'polypeptide(L)'
;MSATPAADASADERTDSDPDSNWWYWVAAVPVYYVVGTVVGFLVGVAMFVLALTGAGTMDPGTMDPGMMPIGVGFGFAGVFLLAVLLGGVGLLLSVVFPLAIYYDATAVADAPGSWDPDPALYGLLGLAGLVAQPLQVPLAVYYLYKRRDSVGVP
;
A
#
# COMPACT_ATOMS: atom_id res chain seq x y z
N MET A 1 -37.42 -5.71 54.19
CA MET A 1 -36.80 -6.45 53.09
C MET A 1 -36.66 -5.48 51.93
N SER A 2 -35.48 -4.90 51.78
CA SER A 2 -35.19 -3.91 50.73
C SER A 2 -34.51 -4.66 49.59
N ALA A 3 -35.14 -4.69 48.41
CA ALA A 3 -34.56 -5.31 47.24
C ALA A 3 -33.42 -4.43 46.70
N THR A 4 -32.22 -5.01 46.61
CA THR A 4 -31.08 -4.44 45.88
C THR A 4 -31.42 -4.40 44.39
N PRO A 5 -31.30 -3.27 43.68
CA PRO A 5 -31.48 -3.24 42.24
C PRO A 5 -30.28 -3.93 41.57
N ALA A 6 -30.58 -4.79 40.61
CA ALA A 6 -29.63 -5.51 39.77
C ALA A 6 -28.68 -4.54 39.05
N ALA A 7 -27.44 -4.47 39.52
CA ALA A 7 -26.36 -3.72 38.88
C ALA A 7 -25.50 -4.59 37.93
N ASP A 8 -25.86 -5.86 37.72
CA ASP A 8 -25.00 -6.83 37.01
C ASP A 8 -25.39 -7.12 35.56
N ALA A 9 -26.47 -6.54 35.04
CA ALA A 9 -26.94 -6.89 33.69
C ALA A 9 -26.24 -6.12 32.55
N SER A 10 -25.44 -5.09 32.84
CA SER A 10 -24.75 -4.27 31.82
C SER A 10 -23.24 -4.54 31.71
N ALA A 11 -22.70 -5.49 32.49
CA ALA A 11 -21.28 -5.83 32.45
C ALA A 11 -20.97 -6.98 31.45
N ASP A 12 -21.99 -7.72 31.04
CA ASP A 12 -21.88 -8.99 30.30
C ASP A 12 -22.06 -8.86 28.77
N GLU A 13 -22.24 -7.62 28.27
CA GLU A 13 -22.46 -7.33 26.84
C GLU A 13 -21.27 -6.59 26.20
N ARG A 14 -20.08 -6.61 26.83
CA ARG A 14 -18.84 -6.43 26.07
C ARG A 14 -18.51 -7.77 25.43
N THR A 15 -19.34 -8.17 24.47
CA THR A 15 -18.98 -9.20 23.49
C THR A 15 -17.58 -8.85 22.98
N ASP A 16 -16.68 -9.85 22.92
CA ASP A 16 -15.36 -9.77 22.28
C ASP A 16 -15.45 -8.97 20.97
N SER A 17 -15.20 -7.67 21.06
CA SER A 17 -15.48 -6.74 19.98
C SER A 17 -14.22 -6.71 19.14
N ASP A 18 -14.28 -7.28 17.94
CA ASP A 18 -13.21 -7.14 16.96
C ASP A 18 -12.78 -5.67 16.84
N PRO A 19 -11.49 -5.37 16.61
CA PRO A 19 -11.03 -3.99 16.48
C PRO A 19 -11.79 -3.26 15.37
N ASP A 20 -12.62 -2.28 15.74
CA ASP A 20 -13.35 -1.44 14.78
C ASP A 20 -12.41 -0.40 14.15
N SER A 21 -11.58 -0.88 13.22
CA SER A 21 -10.69 -0.04 12.44
C SER A 21 -10.73 -0.46 10.98
N ASN A 22 -10.96 0.53 10.11
CA ASN A 22 -10.83 0.38 8.66
C ASN A 22 -9.43 0.82 8.16
N TRP A 23 -8.52 1.23 9.05
CA TRP A 23 -7.19 1.71 8.67
C TRP A 23 -6.28 0.59 8.15
N TRP A 24 -6.53 -0.66 8.52
CA TRP A 24 -5.81 -1.81 7.97
C TRP A 24 -5.89 -1.89 6.44
N TYR A 25 -6.94 -1.37 5.78
CA TYR A 25 -7.02 -1.32 4.32
C TYR A 25 -5.91 -0.48 3.72
N TRP A 26 -5.57 0.65 4.35
CA TRP A 26 -4.46 1.51 3.92
C TRP A 26 -3.10 0.85 4.17
N VAL A 27 -2.97 0.10 5.27
CA VAL A 27 -1.78 -0.73 5.55
C VAL A 27 -1.63 -1.82 4.48
N ALA A 28 -2.73 -2.50 4.11
CA ALA A 28 -2.75 -3.55 3.08
C ALA A 28 -2.56 -3.01 1.66
N ALA A 29 -2.97 -1.77 1.38
CA ALA A 29 -2.79 -1.14 0.09
C ALA A 29 -1.31 -1.00 -0.29
N VAL A 30 -0.40 -0.81 0.68
CA VAL A 30 1.04 -0.67 0.42
C VAL A 30 1.63 -1.91 -0.28
N PRO A 31 1.63 -3.13 0.31
CA PRO A 31 2.18 -4.29 -0.37
C PRO A 31 1.45 -4.61 -1.68
N VAL A 32 0.13 -4.42 -1.76
CA VAL A 32 -0.65 -4.61 -3.00
C VAL A 32 -0.18 -3.65 -4.09
N TYR A 33 0.01 -2.38 -3.77
CA TYR A 33 0.52 -1.38 -4.71
C TYR A 33 1.91 -1.76 -5.23
N TYR A 34 2.81 -2.25 -4.38
CA TYR A 34 4.13 -2.70 -4.84
C TYR A 34 4.05 -3.89 -5.79
N VAL A 35 3.19 -4.87 -5.52
CA VAL A 35 2.98 -6.01 -6.44
C VAL A 35 2.43 -5.52 -7.78
N VAL A 36 1.35 -4.73 -7.76
CA VAL A 36 0.72 -4.21 -8.98
C VAL A 36 1.69 -3.33 -9.76
N GLY A 37 2.35 -2.38 -9.10
CA GLY A 37 3.32 -1.48 -9.70
C GLY A 37 4.50 -2.22 -10.32
N THR A 38 5.00 -3.28 -9.66
CA THR A 38 6.08 -4.12 -10.19
C THR A 38 5.64 -4.88 -11.43
N VAL A 39 4.46 -5.52 -11.40
CA VAL A 39 3.91 -6.26 -12.54
C VAL A 39 3.67 -5.33 -13.73
N VAL A 40 3.00 -4.19 -13.50
CA VAL A 40 2.73 -3.20 -14.55
C VAL A 40 4.03 -2.64 -15.12
N GLY A 41 4.97 -2.25 -14.25
CA GLY A 41 6.27 -1.74 -14.67
C GLY A 41 7.07 -2.76 -15.48
N PHE A 42 7.04 -4.04 -15.09
CA PHE A 42 7.67 -5.12 -15.83
C PHE A 42 7.07 -5.30 -17.22
N LEU A 43 5.73 -5.35 -17.33
CA LEU A 43 5.04 -5.50 -18.61
C LEU A 43 5.31 -4.32 -19.56
N VAL A 44 5.26 -3.10 -19.04
CA VAL A 44 5.60 -1.88 -19.80
C VAL A 44 7.07 -1.90 -20.22
N GLY A 45 7.98 -2.30 -19.32
CA GLY A 45 9.40 -2.44 -19.61
C GLY A 45 9.65 -3.43 -20.74
N VAL A 46 9.02 -4.61 -20.70
CA VAL A 46 9.10 -5.60 -21.78
C VAL A 46 8.55 -5.03 -23.09
N ALA A 47 7.39 -4.38 -23.07
CA ALA A 47 6.80 -3.78 -24.27
C ALA A 47 7.71 -2.71 -24.89
N MET A 48 8.29 -1.83 -24.06
CA MET A 48 9.23 -0.80 -24.51
C MET A 48 10.55 -1.39 -25.00
N PHE A 49 11.03 -2.45 -24.35
CA PHE A 49 12.23 -3.18 -24.78
C PHE A 49 12.02 -3.84 -26.14
N VAL A 50 10.89 -4.53 -26.35
CA VAL A 50 10.52 -5.11 -27.64
C VAL A 50 10.40 -4.01 -28.70
N LEU A 51 9.69 -2.91 -28.39
CA LEU A 51 9.57 -1.77 -29.29
C LEU A 51 10.93 -1.19 -29.67
N ALA A 52 11.87 -1.08 -28.72
CA ALA A 52 13.21 -0.61 -29.00
C ALA A 52 13.98 -1.57 -29.92
N LEU A 53 13.89 -2.88 -29.67
CA LEU A 53 14.57 -3.90 -30.48
C LEU A 53 14.01 -3.99 -31.91
N THR A 54 12.68 -3.96 -32.07
CA THR A 54 12.03 -4.17 -33.37
C THR A 54 11.78 -2.88 -34.13
N GLY A 55 11.50 -1.77 -33.42
CA GLY A 55 11.20 -0.47 -34.00
C GLY A 55 12.44 0.28 -34.50
N ALA A 56 13.60 0.10 -33.85
CA ALA A 56 14.86 0.68 -34.32
C ALA A 56 15.40 -0.02 -35.60
N GLY A 57 15.05 -1.29 -35.80
CA GLY A 57 15.47 -2.07 -36.99
C GLY A 57 14.67 -1.77 -38.26
N THR A 58 13.52 -1.11 -38.15
CA THR A 58 12.66 -0.73 -39.30
C THR A 58 12.87 0.69 -39.80
N MET A 59 13.74 1.46 -39.13
CA MET A 59 14.05 2.84 -39.50
C MET A 59 15.24 2.82 -40.48
N ASP A 60 14.99 3.07 -41.76
CA ASP A 60 16.06 3.24 -42.75
C ASP A 60 16.83 4.55 -42.43
N PRO A 61 18.12 4.48 -42.04
CA PRO A 61 18.90 5.66 -41.66
C PRO A 61 18.99 6.71 -42.76
N GLY A 62 18.77 6.33 -44.03
CA GLY A 62 18.84 7.24 -45.18
C GLY A 62 17.57 8.07 -45.43
N THR A 63 16.46 7.78 -44.75
CA THR A 63 15.15 8.45 -44.98
C THR A 63 14.61 9.19 -43.76
N MET A 64 15.28 9.09 -42.61
CA MET A 64 14.92 9.85 -41.41
C MET A 64 15.27 11.33 -41.57
N ASP A 65 14.24 12.18 -41.64
CA ASP A 65 14.39 13.59 -41.33
C ASP A 65 14.86 13.72 -39.86
N PRO A 66 16.06 14.28 -39.57
CA PRO A 66 16.64 14.35 -38.23
C PRO A 66 15.77 15.03 -37.16
N GLY A 67 14.70 15.72 -37.56
CA GLY A 67 13.75 16.40 -36.65
C GLY A 67 12.44 15.65 -36.36
N MET A 68 12.15 14.53 -37.03
CA MET A 68 10.82 13.92 -37.00
C MET A 68 10.82 12.55 -36.33
N MET A 69 10.41 12.49 -35.05
CA MET A 69 10.02 11.21 -34.44
C MET A 69 8.67 10.75 -35.04
N PRO A 70 8.53 9.47 -35.42
CA PRO A 70 7.24 8.93 -35.83
C PRO A 70 6.20 9.16 -34.73
N ILE A 71 5.06 9.74 -35.11
CA ILE A 71 3.97 10.15 -34.20
C ILE A 71 3.59 9.01 -33.21
N GLY A 72 3.60 7.75 -33.66
CA GLY A 72 3.30 6.58 -32.83
C GLY A 72 4.33 6.29 -31.72
N VAL A 73 5.61 6.63 -31.93
CA VAL A 73 6.67 6.49 -30.91
C VAL A 73 6.49 7.55 -29.82
N GLY A 74 6.20 8.80 -30.20
CA GLY A 74 5.95 9.90 -29.27
C GLY A 74 4.74 9.65 -28.36
N PHE A 75 3.63 9.16 -28.90
CA PHE A 75 2.45 8.80 -28.09
C PHE A 75 2.72 7.62 -27.14
N GLY A 76 3.56 6.66 -27.55
CA GLY A 76 4.00 5.56 -26.67
C GLY A 76 4.72 6.09 -25.43
N PHE A 77 5.71 6.95 -25.61
CA PHE A 77 6.45 7.55 -24.48
C PHE A 77 5.57 8.45 -23.60
N ALA A 78 4.69 9.27 -24.19
CA ALA A 78 3.77 10.09 -23.42
C ALA A 78 2.82 9.24 -22.55
N GLY A 79 2.32 8.14 -23.10
CA GLY A 79 1.48 7.18 -22.37
C GLY A 79 2.23 6.53 -21.20
N VAL A 80 3.45 6.06 -21.42
CA VAL A 80 4.30 5.50 -20.35
C VAL A 80 4.61 6.55 -19.29
N PHE A 81 4.90 7.79 -19.68
CA PHE A 81 5.16 8.87 -18.74
C PHE A 81 3.94 9.17 -17.86
N LEU A 82 2.75 9.30 -18.44
CA LEU A 82 1.52 9.52 -17.68
C LEU A 82 1.23 8.38 -16.71
N LEU A 83 1.44 7.13 -17.13
CA LEU A 83 1.30 5.97 -16.27
C LEU A 83 2.31 6.00 -15.11
N ALA A 84 3.57 6.35 -15.38
CA ALA A 84 4.61 6.48 -14.37
C ALA A 84 4.28 7.59 -13.36
N VAL A 85 3.79 8.74 -13.82
CA VAL A 85 3.34 9.84 -12.95
C VAL A 85 2.17 9.40 -12.07
N LEU A 86 1.19 8.71 -12.65
CA LEU A 86 0.03 8.21 -11.90
C LEU A 86 0.45 7.20 -10.82
N LEU A 87 1.22 6.18 -11.19
CA LEU A 87 1.72 5.19 -10.26
C LEU A 87 2.57 5.84 -9.17
N GLY A 88 3.53 6.68 -9.55
CA GLY A 88 4.37 7.43 -8.61
C GLY A 88 3.56 8.30 -7.65
N GLY A 89 2.51 8.97 -8.14
CA GLY A 89 1.60 9.77 -7.31
C GLY A 89 0.81 8.93 -6.31
N VAL A 90 0.27 7.78 -6.73
CA VAL A 90 -0.41 6.83 -5.83
C VAL A 90 0.57 6.28 -4.79
N GLY A 91 1.77 5.89 -5.22
CA GLY A 91 2.83 5.44 -4.32
C GLY A 91 3.21 6.49 -3.29
N LEU A 92 3.37 7.74 -3.70
CA LEU A 92 3.65 8.86 -2.79
C LEU A 92 2.52 9.07 -1.78
N LEU A 93 1.26 9.05 -2.23
CA LEU A 93 0.09 9.16 -1.35
C LEU A 93 0.10 8.04 -0.31
N LEU A 94 0.27 6.79 -0.74
CA LEU A 94 0.32 5.64 0.16
C LEU A 94 1.47 5.75 1.15
N SER A 95 2.67 6.16 0.70
CA SER A 95 3.82 6.33 1.57
C SER A 95 3.60 7.37 2.68
N VAL A 96 2.85 8.44 2.39
CA VAL A 96 2.53 9.51 3.35
C VAL A 96 1.37 9.12 4.28
N VAL A 97 0.38 8.39 3.77
CA VAL A 97 -0.77 7.92 4.57
C VAL A 97 -0.39 6.76 5.49
N PHE A 98 0.53 5.90 5.06
CA PHE A 98 0.92 4.67 5.76
C PHE A 98 1.31 4.86 7.25
N PRO A 99 2.15 5.83 7.65
CA PRO A 99 2.49 6.04 9.07
C PRO A 99 1.27 6.35 9.94
N LEU A 100 0.31 7.12 9.41
CA LEU A 100 -0.94 7.44 10.11
C LEU A 100 -1.84 6.21 10.18
N ALA A 101 -1.98 5.49 9.06
CA ALA A 101 -2.82 4.30 8.99
C ALA A 101 -2.35 3.20 9.96
N ILE A 102 -1.05 2.91 9.99
CA ILE A 102 -0.51 1.87 10.89
C ILE A 102 -0.59 2.30 12.36
N TYR A 103 -0.43 3.60 12.66
CA TYR A 103 -0.62 4.13 14.00
C TYR A 103 -2.06 3.94 14.48
N TYR A 104 -3.06 4.41 13.71
CA TYR A 104 -4.46 4.31 14.10
C TYR A 104 -4.97 2.87 14.16
N ASP A 105 -4.53 2.00 13.23
CA ASP A 105 -4.88 0.59 13.30
C ASP A 105 -4.23 -0.09 14.51
N ALA A 106 -2.97 0.23 14.82
CA ALA A 106 -2.29 -0.30 16.00
C ALA A 106 -2.96 0.15 17.31
N THR A 107 -3.44 1.39 17.41
CA THR A 107 -4.22 1.84 18.56
C THR A 107 -5.49 1.01 18.73
N ALA A 108 -6.27 0.84 17.65
CA ALA A 108 -7.49 0.05 17.72
C ALA A 108 -7.23 -1.42 18.09
N VAL A 109 -6.14 -2.01 17.58
CA VAL A 109 -5.75 -3.39 17.91
C VAL A 109 -5.26 -3.53 19.35
N ALA A 110 -4.53 -2.54 19.87
CA ALA A 110 -4.06 -2.54 21.26
C ALA A 110 -5.20 -2.37 22.27
N ASP A 111 -6.25 -1.62 21.90
CA ASP A 111 -7.43 -1.42 22.73
C ASP A 111 -8.38 -2.65 22.72
N ALA A 112 -8.22 -3.56 21.75
CA ALA A 112 -9.05 -4.75 21.62
C ALA A 112 -8.51 -5.93 22.46
N PRO A 113 -9.38 -6.83 22.96
CA PRO A 113 -8.94 -8.04 23.63
C PRO A 113 -8.12 -8.92 22.68
N GLY A 114 -6.89 -9.30 23.06
CA GLY A 114 -6.04 -10.13 22.20
C GLY A 114 -4.73 -10.54 22.85
N SER A 115 -4.03 -11.48 22.21
CA SER A 115 -2.71 -11.96 22.70
C SER A 115 -1.54 -11.07 22.28
N TRP A 116 -1.78 -10.07 21.43
CA TRP A 116 -0.76 -9.17 20.92
C TRP A 116 -1.16 -7.73 21.22
N ASP A 117 -0.24 -7.02 21.87
CA ASP A 117 -0.39 -5.62 22.27
C ASP A 117 0.64 -4.78 21.49
N PRO A 118 0.29 -4.26 20.29
CA PRO A 118 1.20 -3.45 19.50
C PRO A 118 1.38 -2.05 20.09
N ASP A 119 2.62 -1.60 20.29
CA ASP A 119 2.91 -0.19 20.60
C ASP A 119 2.61 0.71 19.38
N PRO A 120 1.54 1.53 19.41
CA PRO A 120 1.15 2.32 18.25
C PRO A 120 2.19 3.38 17.88
N ALA A 121 2.86 3.98 18.86
CA ALA A 121 3.87 5.00 18.63
C ALA A 121 5.08 4.40 17.92
N LEU A 122 5.51 3.20 18.33
CA LEU A 122 6.60 2.49 17.65
C LEU A 122 6.24 2.17 16.19
N TYR A 123 5.05 1.62 15.91
CA TYR A 123 4.64 1.32 14.54
C TYR A 123 4.48 2.57 13.68
N GLY A 124 3.91 3.64 14.22
CA GLY A 124 3.83 4.94 13.53
C GLY A 124 5.21 5.52 13.20
N LEU A 125 6.15 5.47 14.15
CA LEU A 125 7.53 5.93 13.95
C LEU A 125 8.30 5.07 12.96
N LEU A 126 8.12 3.75 12.97
CA LEU A 126 8.70 2.85 11.96
C LEU A 126 8.11 3.11 10.57
N GLY A 127 6.80 3.36 10.49
CA GLY A 127 6.15 3.78 9.25
C GLY A 127 6.73 5.10 8.71
N LEU A 128 6.94 6.08 9.59
CA LEU A 128 7.56 7.37 9.28
C LEU A 128 9.03 7.21 8.87
N ALA A 129 9.81 6.38 9.57
CA ALA A 129 11.18 6.05 9.17
C ALA A 129 11.22 5.43 7.77
N GLY A 130 10.20 4.63 7.43
CA GLY A 130 10.02 4.07 6.10
C GLY A 130 9.87 5.10 4.97
N LEU A 131 9.45 6.34 5.24
CA LEU A 131 9.44 7.41 4.22
C LEU A 131 10.86 7.75 3.73
N VAL A 132 11.85 7.67 4.62
CA VAL A 132 13.25 7.99 4.31
C VAL A 132 14.03 6.73 3.92
N ALA A 133 13.73 5.60 4.57
CA ALA A 133 14.39 4.32 4.36
C ALA A 133 13.55 3.39 3.45
N GLN A 134 13.22 3.86 2.25
CA GLN A 134 12.52 3.02 1.27
C GLN A 134 13.38 1.80 0.89
N PRO A 135 12.84 0.57 0.79
CA PRO A 135 11.41 0.18 0.74
C PRO A 135 10.82 -0.35 2.06
N LEU A 136 11.31 0.06 3.23
CA LEU A 136 11.02 -0.55 4.54
C LEU A 136 9.51 -0.65 4.89
N GLN A 137 8.67 0.22 4.32
CA GLN A 137 7.23 0.20 4.56
C GLN A 137 6.56 -1.12 4.13
N VAL A 138 7.07 -1.79 3.09
CA VAL A 138 6.46 -3.04 2.59
C VAL A 138 6.67 -4.20 3.57
N PRO A 139 7.91 -4.56 3.98
CA PRO A 139 8.11 -5.59 5.00
C PRO A 139 7.36 -5.29 6.30
N LEU A 140 7.34 -4.02 6.73
CA LEU A 140 6.64 -3.62 7.94
C LEU A 140 5.12 -3.86 7.83
N ALA A 141 4.50 -3.44 6.71
CA ALA A 141 3.09 -3.66 6.45
C ALA A 141 2.74 -5.16 6.44
N VAL A 142 3.54 -5.97 5.76
CA VAL A 142 3.32 -7.43 5.67
C VAL A 142 3.45 -8.08 7.05
N TYR A 143 4.51 -7.76 7.80
CA TYR A 143 4.72 -8.28 9.15
C TYR A 143 3.57 -7.88 10.10
N TYR A 144 3.18 -6.60 10.07
CA TYR A 144 2.09 -6.09 10.89
C TYR A 144 0.77 -6.79 10.57
N LEU A 145 0.39 -6.92 9.29
CA LEU A 145 -0.85 -7.59 8.88
C LEU A 145 -0.85 -9.07 9.22
N TYR A 146 0.30 -9.74 9.13
CA TYR A 146 0.44 -11.13 9.59
C TYR A 146 0.15 -11.24 11.09
N LYS A 147 0.76 -10.38 11.91
CA LYS A 147 0.53 -10.38 13.37
C LYS A 147 -0.89 -9.98 13.76
N ARG A 148 -1.45 -8.98 13.08
CA ARG A 148 -2.85 -8.58 13.24
C ARG A 148 -3.78 -9.76 12.97
N ARG A 149 -3.61 -10.43 11.83
CA ARG A 149 -4.45 -11.59 11.46
C ARG A 149 -4.38 -12.72 12.48
N ASP A 150 -3.19 -13.00 13.00
CA ASP A 150 -2.98 -14.04 14.02
C ASP A 150 -3.69 -13.70 15.35
N SER A 151 -3.79 -12.41 15.67
CA SER A 151 -4.28 -11.93 16.97
C SER A 151 -5.78 -11.61 16.97
N VAL A 152 -6.30 -11.05 15.89
CA VAL A 152 -7.69 -10.56 15.77
C VAL A 152 -8.44 -11.19 14.59
N GLY A 153 -7.85 -12.19 13.92
CA GLY A 153 -8.50 -12.88 12.81
C GLY A 153 -8.56 -12.09 11.49
N VAL A 154 -9.39 -12.60 10.58
CA VAL A 154 -9.82 -11.90 9.36
C VAL A 154 -11.20 -11.32 9.68
N PRO A 155 -11.51 -10.07 9.29
CA PRO A 155 -12.87 -9.54 9.45
C PRO A 155 -13.93 -10.44 8.81
#